data_AF-A0A495RPE5-F1
#
_entry.id   AF-A0A495RPE5-F1
#
_cell.length_a   1.000
_cell.length_b   1.000
_cell.length_c   1.000
_cell.angle_alpha   90.00
_cell.angle_beta   90.00
_cell.angle_gamma   90.00
#
_symmetry.space_group_name_H-M   'P 1'
#
loop_
_entity.id
_entity.type
_entity.pdbx_description
1 polymer ?
#
loop_
_entity_poly.entity_id
_entity_poly.type
_entity_poly.pdbx_seq_one_letter_code
_entity_poly.pdbx_strand_id
1 'polypeptide(L)'
;MIIFFGILLALVMLTTVMWMLLTRRLREKYAALWLVIGVAVLILGLFPQLLLGLTSLLGVQVPANLLFALAIVLLLGVALHLSWELSQAEDEIRRSAEEHAILRAQHDRLARRLDLLEQQHRGHAESDVERDG
;
A
#
# COMPACT_ATOMS: atom_id res chain seq x y z
N MET A 1 14.93 -13.43 -39.22
CA MET A 1 14.14 -14.11 -38.16
C MET A 1 14.33 -13.48 -36.78
N ILE A 2 15.55 -13.17 -36.35
CA ILE A 2 15.83 -12.51 -35.05
C ILE A 2 15.14 -11.13 -34.90
N ILE A 3 15.07 -10.34 -35.97
CA ILE A 3 14.47 -8.98 -35.92
C ILE A 3 12.97 -9.04 -35.62
N PHE A 4 12.23 -9.98 -36.22
CA PHE A 4 10.80 -10.17 -35.96
C PHE A 4 10.54 -10.61 -34.51
N PHE A 5 11.40 -11.49 -33.97
CA PHE A 5 11.33 -11.90 -32.56
C PHE A 5 11.62 -10.73 -31.62
N GLY A 6 12.60 -9.89 -31.96
CA GLY A 6 12.92 -8.67 -31.21
C GLY A 6 11.77 -7.67 -31.20
N ILE A 7 11.12 -7.45 -32.35
CA ILE A 7 9.96 -6.56 -32.47
C ILE A 7 8.75 -7.11 -31.70
N LEU A 8 8.48 -8.42 -31.79
CA LEU A 8 7.37 -9.06 -31.06
C LEU A 8 7.59 -8.97 -29.54
N LEU A 9 8.80 -9.27 -29.07
CA LEU A 9 9.15 -9.18 -27.66
C LEU A 9 9.05 -7.73 -27.16
N ALA A 10 9.52 -6.76 -27.95
CA ALA A 10 9.39 -5.34 -27.65
C ALA A 10 7.92 -4.90 -27.60
N LEU A 11 7.07 -5.38 -28.52
CA LEU A 11 5.63 -5.08 -28.51
C LEU A 11 4.95 -5.68 -27.27
N VAL A 12 5.24 -6.93 -26.92
CA VAL A 12 4.68 -7.59 -25.73
C VAL A 12 5.11 -6.87 -24.46
N MET A 13 6.39 -6.51 -24.34
CA MET A 13 6.90 -5.69 -23.23
C MET A 13 6.19 -4.33 -23.15
N LEU A 14 6.12 -3.60 -24.27
CA LEU A 14 5.47 -2.29 -24.33
C LEU A 14 3.98 -2.39 -23.95
N THR A 15 3.29 -3.41 -24.47
CA THR A 15 1.86 -3.66 -24.20
C THR A 15 1.65 -4.08 -22.74
N THR A 16 2.54 -4.90 -22.18
CA THR A 16 2.49 -5.30 -20.76
C THR A 16 2.69 -4.10 -19.85
N VAL A 17 3.69 -3.25 -20.13
CA VAL A 17 3.94 -2.01 -19.38
C VAL A 17 2.74 -1.05 -19.50
N MET A 18 2.21 -0.86 -20.71
CA MET A 18 1.00 -0.06 -20.95
C MET A 18 -0.22 -0.62 -20.21
N TRP A 19 -0.45 -1.94 -20.26
CA TRP A 19 -1.59 -2.60 -19.62
C TRP A 19 -1.50 -2.52 -18.10
N MET A 20 -0.30 -2.69 -17.54
CA MET A 20 -0.04 -2.55 -16.12
C MET A 20 -0.25 -1.11 -15.64
N LEU A 21 0.08 -0.12 -16.48
CA LEU A 21 -0.23 1.30 -16.26
C LEU A 21 -1.74 1.60 -16.33
N LEU A 22 -2.47 0.92 -17.22
CA LEU A 22 -3.88 1.21 -17.50
C LEU A 22 -4.87 0.42 -16.63
N THR A 23 -4.41 -0.62 -15.92
CA THR A 23 -5.25 -1.43 -15.04
C THR A 23 -5.53 -0.69 -13.72
N ARG A 24 -6.46 0.26 -13.84
CA ARG A 24 -7.08 1.10 -12.81
C ARG A 24 -7.80 0.31 -11.72
N ARG A 25 -7.13 -0.10 -10.63
CA ARG A 25 -7.87 -0.66 -9.48
C ARG A 25 -7.35 -0.35 -8.07
N LEU A 26 -6.33 0.48 -7.83
CA LEU A 26 -5.98 0.91 -6.46
C LEU A 26 -5.57 2.39 -6.39
N ARG A 27 -6.35 3.18 -5.63
CA ARG A 27 -6.11 4.52 -5.04
C ARG A 27 -5.42 5.57 -5.95
N GLU A 28 -6.11 6.70 -6.22
CA GLU A 28 -5.68 7.81 -7.11
C GLU A 28 -4.19 8.21 -7.04
N LYS A 29 -3.57 8.10 -5.86
CA LYS A 29 -2.17 8.48 -5.61
C LYS A 29 -1.15 7.56 -6.30
N TYR A 30 -1.43 6.26 -6.37
CA TYR A 30 -0.52 5.25 -6.94
C TYR A 30 -0.48 5.31 -8.46
N ALA A 31 -1.66 5.54 -9.06
CA ALA A 31 -1.79 5.70 -10.50
C ALA A 31 -0.97 6.90 -11.00
N ALA A 32 -0.91 8.00 -10.23
CA ALA A 32 -0.11 9.17 -10.59
C ALA A 32 1.40 8.87 -10.60
N LEU A 33 1.91 8.13 -9.60
CA LEU A 33 3.33 7.79 -9.53
C LEU A 33 3.73 6.81 -10.65
N TRP A 34 2.92 5.79 -10.91
CA TRP A 34 3.11 4.89 -12.05
C TRP A 34 2.98 5.59 -13.41
N LEU A 35 2.08 6.57 -13.54
CA LEU A 35 1.96 7.40 -14.73
C LEU A 35 3.25 8.19 -14.98
N VAL A 36 3.81 8.82 -13.94
CA VAL A 36 5.09 9.57 -14.04
C VAL A 36 6.22 8.63 -14.44
N ILE A 37 6.32 7.45 -13.83
CA ILE A 37 7.32 6.43 -14.19
C ILE A 37 7.15 5.98 -15.64
N GLY A 38 5.92 5.64 -16.05
CA GLY A 38 5.64 5.19 -17.40
C GLY A 38 5.93 6.26 -18.45
N VAL A 39 5.60 7.53 -18.17
CA VAL A 39 5.95 8.67 -19.01
C VAL A 39 7.45 8.87 -19.07
N ALA A 40 8.17 8.78 -17.94
CA ALA A 40 9.63 8.88 -17.92
C ALA A 40 10.30 7.78 -18.76
N VAL A 41 9.85 6.53 -18.61
CA VAL A 41 10.35 5.40 -19.42
C VAL A 41 10.02 5.59 -20.89
N LEU A 42 8.83 6.08 -21.22
CA LEU A 42 8.41 6.34 -22.60
C LEU A 42 9.24 7.44 -23.25
N ILE A 43 9.53 8.55 -22.54
CA ILE A 43 10.40 9.62 -23.02
C ILE A 43 11.82 9.09 -23.25
N LEU A 44 12.37 8.31 -22.31
CA LEU A 44 13.69 7.69 -22.48
C LEU A 44 13.74 6.72 -23.67
N GLY A 45 12.67 5.96 -23.90
CA GLY A 45 12.56 5.03 -25.03
C GLY A 45 12.42 5.73 -26.39
N LEU A 46 11.69 6.84 -26.45
CA LEU A 46 11.49 7.62 -27.69
C LEU A 46 12.73 8.44 -28.07
N PHE A 47 13.50 8.91 -27.08
CA PHE A 47 14.63 9.82 -27.28
C PHE A 47 15.93 9.27 -26.68
N PRO A 48 16.59 8.29 -27.33
CA PRO A 48 17.87 7.76 -26.88
C PRO A 48 19.00 8.82 -26.89
N GLN A 49 18.82 9.93 -27.62
CA GLN A 49 19.72 11.09 -27.59
C GLN A 49 19.78 11.79 -26.23
N LEU A 50 18.72 11.77 -25.41
CA LEU A 50 18.81 12.28 -24.04
C LEU A 50 19.75 11.42 -23.20
N LEU A 51 19.72 10.11 -23.40
CA LEU A 51 20.62 9.17 -22.74
C LEU A 51 22.08 9.45 -23.11
N LEU A 52 22.34 9.70 -24.40
CA LEU A 52 23.68 10.04 -24.90
C LEU A 52 24.19 11.37 -24.33
N GLY A 53 23.33 12.39 -24.25
CA GLY A 53 23.67 13.66 -23.61
C GLY A 53 24.00 13.48 -22.12
N LEU A 54 23.20 12.69 -21.41
CA LEU A 54 23.37 12.47 -19.99
C LEU A 54 24.60 11.58 -19.68
N THR A 55 24.92 10.60 -20.54
CA THR A 55 26.18 9.84 -20.46
C THR A 55 27.41 10.72 -20.63
N SER A 56 27.34 11.72 -21.53
CA SER A 56 28.45 12.66 -21.75
C SER A 56 28.65 13.60 -20.54
N LEU A 57 27.55 13.98 -19.88
CA LEU A 57 27.58 14.85 -18.71
C LEU A 57 28.06 14.13 -17.44
N LEU A 58 27.63 12.88 -17.26
CA LEU A 58 27.95 12.04 -16.09
C LEU A 58 29.24 11.22 -16.28
N GLY A 59 29.87 11.26 -17.46
CA GLY A 59 31.10 10.53 -17.77
C GLY A 59 30.92 9.01 -17.91
N VAL A 60 29.71 8.52 -18.18
CA VAL A 60 29.40 7.10 -18.29
C VAL A 60 29.63 6.64 -19.74
N GLN A 61 30.56 5.70 -19.98
CA GLN A 61 30.91 5.26 -21.33
C GLN A 61 29.81 4.48 -22.06
N VAL A 62 28.93 3.79 -21.32
CA VAL A 62 27.90 2.91 -21.89
C VAL A 62 26.50 3.42 -21.51
N PRO A 63 25.64 3.82 -22.47
CA PRO A 63 24.28 4.28 -22.21
C PRO A 63 23.41 3.28 -21.43
N ALA A 64 23.64 1.98 -21.63
CA ALA A 64 22.95 0.94 -20.87
C ALA A 64 23.24 1.02 -19.36
N ASN A 65 24.46 1.36 -18.95
CA ASN A 65 24.81 1.44 -17.52
C ASN A 65 24.07 2.60 -16.83
N LEU A 66 23.88 3.71 -17.55
CA LEU A 66 23.09 4.83 -17.06
C LEU A 66 21.61 4.49 -16.94
N LEU A 67 21.08 3.72 -17.91
CA LEU A 67 19.71 3.21 -17.85
C LEU A 67 19.51 2.29 -16.64
N PHE A 68 20.47 1.40 -16.36
CA PHE A 68 20.45 0.54 -15.18
C PHE A 68 20.53 1.35 -13.88
N ALA A 69 21.44 2.32 -13.79
CA ALA A 69 21.54 3.18 -12.62
C ALA A 69 20.24 3.94 -12.36
N LEU A 70 19.64 4.51 -13.41
CA LEU A 70 18.35 5.20 -13.31
C LEU A 70 17.23 4.24 -12.90
N ALA A 71 17.20 3.03 -13.47
CA ALA A 71 16.23 2.01 -13.09
C ALA A 71 16.37 1.61 -11.62
N ILE A 72 17.60 1.45 -11.11
CA ILE A 72 17.86 1.14 -9.69
C ILE A 72 17.37 2.28 -8.79
N VAL A 73 17.70 3.53 -9.12
CA VAL A 73 17.25 4.70 -8.34
C VAL A 73 15.72 4.79 -8.35
N LEU A 74 15.10 4.55 -9.50
CA LEU A 74 13.65 4.55 -9.64
C LEU A 74 13.02 3.41 -8.84
N LEU A 75 13.58 2.19 -8.91
CA LEU A 75 13.12 1.04 -8.12
C LEU A 75 13.24 1.31 -6.62
N LEU A 76 14.35 1.93 -6.20
CA LEU A 76 14.58 2.31 -4.81
C LEU A 76 13.55 3.35 -4.36
N GLY A 77 13.26 4.36 -5.19
CA GLY A 77 12.20 5.33 -4.92
C GLY A 77 10.83 4.68 -4.76
N VAL A 78 10.48 3.73 -5.62
CA VAL A 78 9.24 2.95 -5.51
C VAL A 78 9.22 2.12 -4.24
N ALA A 79 10.33 1.45 -3.90
CA ALA A 79 10.44 0.65 -2.68
C ALA A 79 10.31 1.50 -1.41
N LEU A 80 10.92 2.69 -1.38
CA LEU A 80 10.80 3.64 -0.27
C LEU A 80 9.37 4.18 -0.16
N HIS A 81 8.74 4.52 -1.27
CA HIS A 81 7.35 4.95 -1.29
C HIS A 81 6.41 3.86 -0.75
N LEU A 82 6.59 2.63 -1.21
CA LEU A 82 5.81 1.48 -0.75
C LEU A 82 6.06 1.20 0.74
N SER A 83 7.29 1.35 1.20
CA SER A 83 7.66 1.20 2.61
C SER A 83 6.99 2.26 3.49
N TRP A 84 6.98 3.52 3.04
CA TRP A 84 6.30 4.61 3.75
C TRP A 84 4.81 4.34 3.92
N GLU A 85 4.16 3.89 2.84
CA GLU A 85 2.73 3.60 2.88
C GLU A 85 2.39 2.35 3.67
N LEU A 86 3.26 1.32 3.62
CA LEU A 86 3.14 0.14 4.46
C LEU A 86 3.21 0.53 5.94
N SER A 87 4.16 1.38 6.31
CA SER A 87 4.28 1.91 7.68
C SER A 87 3.04 2.67 8.11
N GLN A 88 2.49 3.54 7.25
CA GLN A 88 1.25 4.25 7.55
C GLN A 88 0.05 3.31 7.70
N ALA A 89 -0.04 2.28 6.86
CA ALA A 89 -1.10 1.28 6.94
C ALA A 89 -1.01 0.44 8.23
N GLU A 90 0.21 0.07 8.64
CA GLU A 90 0.46 -0.62 9.90
C GLU A 90 0.03 0.23 11.11
N ASP A 91 0.34 1.53 11.10
CA ASP A 91 -0.07 2.46 12.17
C ASP A 91 -1.60 2.61 12.25
N GLU A 92 -2.29 2.62 11.12
CA GLU A 92 -3.76 2.67 11.06
C GLU A 92 -4.39 1.39 11.62
N ILE A 93 -3.87 0.21 11.21
CA ILE A 93 -4.33 -1.09 11.71
C ILE A 93 -4.10 -1.19 13.22
N ARG A 94 -2.95 -0.74 13.70
CA ARG A 94 -2.62 -0.73 15.12
C ARG A 94 -3.59 0.14 15.92
N ARG A 95 -3.85 1.37 15.45
CA ARG A 95 -4.83 2.27 16.08
C ARG A 95 -6.23 1.65 16.12
N SER A 96 -6.67 1.05 15.01
CA SER A 96 -7.97 0.38 14.95
C SER A 96 -8.06 -0.81 15.93
N ALA A 97 -7.00 -1.59 16.06
CA ALA A 97 -6.93 -2.70 17.03
C ALA A 97 -6.97 -2.20 18.49
N GLU A 98 -6.27 -1.10 18.79
CA GLU A 98 -6.28 -0.47 20.11
C GLU A 98 -7.67 0.08 20.47
N GLU A 99 -8.32 0.80 19.54
CA GLU A 99 -9.70 1.27 19.72
C GLU A 99 -10.67 0.11 19.96
N HIS A 100 -10.56 -0.97 19.17
CA HIS A 100 -11.39 -2.16 19.34
C HIS A 100 -11.17 -2.83 20.71
N ALA A 101 -9.92 -2.91 21.19
CA ALA A 101 -9.61 -3.46 22.51
C ALA A 101 -10.21 -2.62 23.65
N ILE A 102 -10.14 -1.28 23.55
CA ILE A 102 -10.73 -0.37 24.54
C ILE A 102 -12.26 -0.50 24.55
N LEU A 103 -12.89 -0.48 23.38
CA LEU A 103 -14.32 -0.66 23.22
C LEU A 103 -14.78 -2.00 23.82
N ARG A 104 -14.06 -3.08 23.54
CA ARG A 104 -14.35 -4.41 24.09
C ARG A 104 -14.25 -4.42 25.62
N ALA A 105 -13.22 -3.79 26.19
CA ALA A 105 -13.06 -3.69 27.64
C ALA A 105 -14.17 -2.86 28.30
N GLN A 106 -14.65 -1.79 27.66
CA GLN A 106 -15.78 -1.00 28.15
C GLN A 106 -17.08 -1.82 28.12
N HIS A 107 -17.33 -2.56 27.04
CA HIS A 107 -18.47 -3.47 26.92
C HIS A 107 -18.48 -4.52 28.04
N ASP A 108 -17.34 -5.19 28.27
CA ASP A 108 -17.22 -6.22 29.32
C ASP A 108 -17.36 -5.65 30.75
N ARG A 109 -17.03 -4.37 30.96
CA ARG A 109 -17.31 -3.69 32.24
C ARG A 109 -18.79 -3.40 32.41
N LEU A 110 -19.47 -2.98 31.35
CA LEU A 110 -20.90 -2.67 31.40
C LEU A 110 -21.72 -3.94 31.61
N ALA A 111 -21.40 -5.03 30.90
CA ALA A 111 -22.01 -6.33 31.09
C ALA A 111 -21.91 -6.80 32.55
N ARG A 112 -20.71 -6.75 33.14
CA ARG A 112 -20.52 -7.10 34.55
C ARG A 112 -21.33 -6.23 35.52
N ARG A 113 -21.50 -4.94 35.23
CA ARG A 113 -22.33 -4.06 36.09
C ARG A 113 -23.80 -4.45 36.02
N LEU A 114 -24.29 -4.83 34.85
CA LEU A 114 -25.66 -5.35 34.68
C LEU A 114 -25.85 -6.63 35.48
N ASP A 115 -24.93 -7.59 35.38
CA ASP A 115 -25.00 -8.85 36.13
C ASP A 115 -25.08 -8.61 37.66
N LEU A 116 -24.29 -7.66 38.18
CA LEU A 116 -24.31 -7.29 39.60
C LEU A 116 -25.64 -6.66 40.02
N LEU A 117 -26.20 -5.78 39.18
CA LEU A 117 -27.49 -5.15 39.45
C LEU A 117 -28.64 -6.18 39.42
N GLU A 118 -28.61 -7.12 38.48
CA GLU A 118 -29.58 -8.21 38.41
C GLU A 118 -29.52 -9.12 39.64
N GLN A 119 -28.30 -9.46 40.09
CA GLN A 119 -28.10 -10.24 41.32
C GLN A 119 -28.62 -9.50 42.55
N GLN A 120 -28.36 -8.20 42.66
CA GLN A 120 -28.86 -7.39 43.77
C GLN A 120 -30.39 -7.32 43.77
N HIS A 121 -31.00 -7.18 42.59
CA HIS A 121 -32.47 -7.18 42.47
C HIS A 121 -33.10 -8.53 42.84
N ARG A 122 -32.50 -9.65 42.41
CA ARG A 122 -32.95 -10.99 42.81
C ARG A 122 -32.80 -11.23 44.32
N GLY A 123 -31.68 -10.83 44.90
CA GLY A 123 -31.45 -10.96 46.34
C GLY A 123 -32.44 -10.16 47.18
N HIS A 124 -32.84 -8.95 46.73
CA HIS A 124 -33.90 -8.19 47.38
C HIS A 124 -35.27 -8.87 47.27
N ALA A 125 -35.63 -9.38 46.09
CA ALA A 125 -36.89 -10.09 45.89
C ALA A 125 -37.00 -11.36 46.78
N GLU A 126 -35.93 -12.12 46.95
CA GLU A 126 -35.91 -13.28 47.86
C GLU A 126 -36.04 -12.87 49.33
N SER A 127 -35.34 -11.79 49.74
CA SER A 127 -35.40 -11.31 51.13
C SER A 127 -36.76 -10.73 51.54
N ASP A 128 -37.52 -10.17 50.59
CA ASP A 128 -38.88 -9.69 50.85
C ASP A 128 -39.87 -10.85 50.98
N VAL A 129 -39.70 -11.93 50.21
CA VAL A 129 -40.52 -13.15 50.31
C VAL A 129 -40.31 -13.87 51.64
N GLU A 130 -39.08 -13.93 52.16
CA GLU A 130 -38.79 -14.61 53.43
C GLU A 130 -39.20 -13.80 54.67
N ARG A 131 -39.44 -12.50 54.53
CA ARG A 131 -39.98 -11.65 55.60
C ARG A 131 -41.49 -11.71 55.76
N ASP A 132 -42.20 -12.09 54.70
CA ASP A 132 -43.67 -12.08 54.64
C ASP A 132 -44.30 -13.47 54.77
N GLY A 133 -43.48 -14.53 54.88
CA GLY A 133 -43.89 -15.92 55.15
C GLY A 133 -43.64 -16.35 56.59
#